data_AF-A0A497IF98-F1
#
_entry.id   AF-A0A497IF98-F1
#
_cell.length_a   1.000
_cell.length_b   1.000
_cell.length_c   1.000
_cell.angle_alpha   90.00
_cell.angle_beta   90.00
_cell.angle_gamma   90.00
#
_symmetry.space_group_name_H-M   'P 1'
#
loop_
_entity.id
_entity.type
_entity.pdbx_description
1 polymer ?
#
loop_
_entity_poly.entity_id
_entity_poly.type
_entity_poly.pdbx_seq_one_letter_code
_entity_poly.pdbx_strand_id
1 'polypeptide(L)'
;MVDFMNCSRCARKAVIYLPYMSQHLCKEHFIKVYEKRLKLELTKRGINKKTKVNVKEDSFLENAIVKHYLKKYYYKMSNEENSILLDASNIECSLKDYLKAFITGQAYENKNVLSRFYARENELYAELEGITYKRKKNCVNTEMEGYIMQMLEDIEKNQPGAKFKLLSSFEKIRAANYSSS
;
A
#
# COMPACT_ATOMS: atom_id res chain seq x y z
N MET A 1 -1.03 2.82 -29.29
CA MET A 1 -0.32 4.07 -28.95
C MET A 1 -0.84 4.53 -27.60
N VAL A 2 0.02 4.67 -26.59
CA VAL A 2 -0.41 5.23 -25.30
C VAL A 2 -0.38 6.74 -25.47
N ASP A 3 -1.55 7.36 -25.62
CA ASP A 3 -1.65 8.81 -25.56
C ASP A 3 -1.13 9.25 -24.20
N PHE A 4 0.03 9.91 -24.22
CA PHE A 4 0.61 10.51 -23.05
C PHE A 4 -0.26 11.70 -22.66
N MET A 5 -1.32 11.44 -21.90
CA MET A 5 -2.14 12.50 -21.35
C MET A 5 -1.29 13.41 -20.47
N ASN A 6 -1.59 14.71 -20.51
CA ASN A 6 -1.00 15.67 -19.60
C ASN A 6 -1.47 15.37 -18.17
N CYS A 7 -0.66 15.79 -17.20
CA CYS A 7 -1.04 15.70 -15.80
C CYS A 7 -2.33 16.50 -15.55
N SER A 8 -3.27 15.92 -14.82
CA SER A 8 -4.53 16.57 -14.43
C SER A 8 -4.35 17.81 -13.53
N ARG A 9 -3.11 18.18 -13.18
CA ARG A 9 -2.77 19.29 -12.28
C ARG A 9 -1.74 20.27 -12.86
N CYS A 10 -1.14 19.97 -14.00
CA CYS A 10 -0.19 20.86 -14.68
C CYS A 10 0.04 20.42 -16.13
N ALA A 11 0.71 21.22 -16.94
CA ALA A 11 0.96 20.91 -18.36
C ALA A 11 2.03 19.83 -18.62
N ARG A 12 2.59 19.18 -17.60
CA ARG A 12 3.65 18.17 -17.78
C ARG A 12 3.08 16.81 -18.14
N LYS A 13 3.88 16.04 -18.88
CA LYS A 13 3.59 14.65 -19.25
C LYS A 13 3.29 13.78 -18.02
N ALA A 14 2.19 13.04 -18.05
CA ALA A 14 1.87 12.09 -16.99
C ALA A 14 2.73 10.83 -17.09
N VAL A 15 3.06 10.27 -15.93
CA VAL A 15 3.80 9.02 -15.77
C VAL A 15 2.92 7.89 -15.25
N ILE A 16 1.76 8.21 -14.67
CA ILE A 16 0.81 7.22 -14.15
C ILE A 16 -0.63 7.74 -14.25
N TYR A 17 -1.56 6.80 -14.45
CA TYR A 17 -2.99 7.00 -14.23
C TYR A 17 -3.38 6.32 -12.92
N LEU A 18 -4.04 7.07 -12.03
CA LEU A 18 -4.58 6.58 -10.76
C LEU A 18 -6.10 6.40 -10.91
N PRO A 19 -6.61 5.16 -11.13
CA PRO A 19 -8.00 4.95 -11.51
C PRO A 19 -8.99 5.31 -10.40
N TYR A 20 -8.65 5.01 -9.15
CA TYR A 20 -9.44 5.37 -7.96
C TYR A 20 -9.53 6.88 -7.71
N MET A 21 -8.71 7.69 -8.39
CA MET A 21 -8.80 9.14 -8.40
C MET A 21 -9.20 9.70 -9.76
N SER A 22 -9.28 8.85 -10.80
CA SER A 22 -9.47 9.24 -12.20
C SER A 22 -8.53 10.38 -12.64
N GLN A 23 -7.24 10.29 -12.26
CA GLN A 23 -6.25 11.34 -12.52
C GLN A 23 -4.97 10.80 -13.17
N HIS A 24 -4.49 11.52 -14.17
CA HIS A 24 -3.16 11.35 -14.74
C HIS A 24 -2.18 12.25 -13.99
N LEU A 25 -1.08 11.72 -13.46
CA LEU A 25 -0.12 12.50 -12.68
C LEU A 25 1.28 12.46 -13.29
N CYS A 26 1.95 13.61 -13.35
CA CYS A 26 3.38 13.69 -13.62
C CYS A 26 4.19 13.25 -12.39
N LYS A 27 5.50 13.04 -12.55
CA LYS A 27 6.43 12.60 -11.49
C LYS A 27 6.21 13.34 -10.16
N GLU A 28 6.27 14.67 -10.18
CA GLU A 28 6.17 15.48 -8.95
C GLU A 28 4.80 15.39 -8.28
N HIS A 29 3.72 15.46 -9.06
CA HIS A 29 2.38 15.37 -8.50
C HIS A 29 2.05 13.98 -7.98
N PHE A 30 2.59 12.94 -8.61
CA PHE A 30 2.49 11.57 -8.12
C PHE A 30 3.22 11.41 -6.77
N ILE A 31 4.50 11.78 -6.68
CA ILE A 31 5.28 11.72 -5.43
C ILE A 31 4.56 12.45 -4.30
N LYS A 32 4.11 13.69 -4.55
CA LYS A 32 3.39 14.49 -3.55
C LYS A 32 2.10 13.82 -3.06
N VAL A 33 1.33 13.19 -3.95
CA VAL A 33 0.10 12.46 -3.60
C VAL A 33 0.42 11.19 -2.82
N TYR A 34 1.43 10.44 -3.27
CA TYR A 34 1.88 9.21 -2.65
C TYR A 34 2.35 9.45 -1.21
N GLU A 35 3.27 10.40 -1.01
CA GLU A 35 3.82 10.76 0.30
C GLU A 35 2.74 11.31 1.24
N LYS A 36 1.80 12.12 0.72
CA LYS A 36 0.67 12.62 1.52
C LYS A 36 -0.20 11.47 2.04
N ARG A 37 -0.45 10.46 1.21
CA ARG A 37 -1.20 9.25 1.61
C ARG A 37 -0.41 8.42 2.61
N LEU A 38 0.90 8.27 2.42
CA LEU A 38 1.74 7.47 3.32
C LEU A 38 1.80 8.11 4.71
N LYS A 39 1.95 9.44 4.76
CA LYS A 39 1.83 10.21 6.00
C LYS A 39 0.49 9.95 6.70
N LEU A 40 -0.61 9.96 5.95
CA LEU A 40 -1.94 9.73 6.50
C LEU A 40 -2.08 8.32 7.08
N GLU A 41 -1.57 7.29 6.39
CA GLU A 41 -1.60 5.91 6.87
C GLU A 41 -0.76 5.71 8.14
N LEU A 42 0.41 6.35 8.23
CA LEU A 42 1.20 6.37 9.48
C LEU A 42 0.44 7.09 10.61
N THR A 43 -0.17 8.23 10.32
CA THR A 43 -0.91 9.03 11.32
C THR A 43 -2.11 8.28 11.89
N LYS A 44 -2.87 7.57 11.05
CA LYS A 44 -3.99 6.71 11.49
C LYS A 44 -3.56 5.60 12.47
N ARG A 45 -2.29 5.21 12.42
CA ARG A 45 -1.66 4.23 13.31
C ARG A 45 -1.00 4.87 14.54
N GLY A 46 -1.21 6.17 14.77
CA GLY A 46 -0.59 6.91 15.88
C GLY A 46 0.91 7.21 15.68
N ILE A 47 1.45 6.98 14.48
CA ILE A 47 2.88 7.16 14.20
C ILE A 47 3.15 8.61 13.81
N ASN A 48 3.99 9.27 14.59
CA ASN A 48 4.49 10.62 14.34
C ASN A 48 6.01 10.66 14.50
N LYS A 49 6.63 11.82 14.29
CA LYS A 49 8.10 11.96 14.31
C LYS A 49 8.75 11.65 15.67
N LYS A 50 8.00 11.74 16.78
CA LYS A 50 8.48 11.44 18.13
C LYS A 50 8.37 9.95 18.47
N THR A 51 7.47 9.22 17.79
CA THR A 51 7.26 7.79 17.96
C THR A 51 8.52 7.02 17.55
N LYS A 52 9.02 6.14 18.43
CA LYS A 52 10.09 5.20 18.08
C LYS A 52 9.50 4.12 17.19
N VAL A 53 10.04 3.97 15.98
CA VAL A 53 9.58 2.96 15.02
C VAL A 53 10.74 2.10 14.54
N ASN A 54 10.44 0.85 14.23
CA ASN A 54 11.30 -0.01 13.42
C ASN A 54 10.53 -0.47 12.18
N VAL A 55 11.24 -0.80 11.11
CA VAL A 55 10.64 -1.44 9.93
C VAL A 55 11.15 -2.87 9.91
N LYS A 56 10.25 -3.82 9.66
CA LYS A 56 10.60 -5.24 9.52
C LYS A 56 11.83 -5.39 8.63
N GLU A 57 12.81 -6.14 9.14
CA GLU A 57 14.12 -6.27 8.52
C GLU A 57 14.09 -7.22 7.32
N ASP A 58 13.45 -6.76 6.23
CA ASP A 58 13.61 -7.32 4.91
C ASP A 58 13.97 -6.22 3.91
N SER A 59 14.51 -6.63 2.77
CA SER A 59 14.85 -5.70 1.68
C SER A 59 13.74 -5.65 0.63
N PHE A 60 12.51 -6.07 0.94
CA PHE A 60 11.44 -6.10 -0.05
C PHE A 60 10.93 -4.69 -0.34
N LEU A 61 10.33 -4.53 -1.53
CA LEU A 61 9.90 -3.25 -2.07
C LEU A 61 9.14 -2.38 -1.06
N GLU A 62 8.06 -2.90 -0.49
CA GLU A 62 7.18 -2.13 0.40
C GLU A 62 7.88 -1.66 1.68
N ASN A 63 8.66 -2.55 2.33
CA ASN A 63 9.40 -2.19 3.54
C ASN A 63 10.58 -1.24 3.22
N ALA A 64 11.23 -1.39 2.06
CA ALA A 64 12.24 -0.45 1.59
C ALA A 64 11.66 0.96 1.35
N ILE A 65 10.46 1.07 0.78
CA ILE A 65 9.74 2.34 0.60
C ILE A 65 9.45 3.00 1.94
N VAL A 66 8.88 2.26 2.89
CA VAL A 66 8.56 2.81 4.23
C VAL A 66 9.84 3.26 4.92
N LYS A 67 10.91 2.45 4.87
CA LYS A 67 12.22 2.80 5.44
C LYS A 67 12.81 4.06 4.81
N HIS A 68 12.76 4.19 3.48
CA HIS A 68 13.20 5.38 2.76
C HIS A 68 12.41 6.62 3.18
N TYR A 69 11.08 6.53 3.19
CA TYR A 69 10.20 7.63 3.57
C TYR A 69 10.47 8.11 5.01
N LEU A 70 10.58 7.18 5.97
CA LEU A 70 10.86 7.52 7.37
C LEU A 70 12.20 8.25 7.53
N LYS A 71 13.24 7.81 6.80
CA LYS A 71 14.55 8.48 6.75
C LYS A 71 14.46 9.87 6.12
N LYS A 72 13.83 9.98 4.94
CA LYS A 72 13.64 11.23 4.18
C LYS A 72 12.96 12.31 5.02
N TYR A 73 12.04 11.93 5.91
CA TYR A 73 11.27 12.86 6.75
C TYR A 73 11.68 12.91 8.23
N TYR A 74 12.82 12.31 8.57
CA TYR A 74 13.43 12.35 9.92
C TYR A 74 12.51 11.80 11.03
N TYR A 75 11.89 10.64 10.80
CA TYR A 75 11.21 9.89 11.86
C TYR A 75 12.23 9.21 12.78
N LYS A 76 11.88 9.07 14.07
CA LYS A 76 12.76 8.45 15.07
C LYS A 76 12.80 6.93 14.91
N MET A 77 13.81 6.44 14.19
CA MET A 77 14.06 5.01 14.06
C MET A 77 14.80 4.47 15.29
N SER A 78 14.37 3.32 15.81
CA SER A 78 15.04 2.62 16.92
C SER A 78 14.79 1.11 16.83
N ASN A 79 15.79 0.31 17.20
CA ASN A 79 15.70 -1.15 17.29
C ASN A 79 15.38 -1.64 18.71
N GLU A 80 15.03 -0.73 19.62
CA GLU A 80 14.59 -1.09 20.98
C GLU A 80 13.28 -1.89 20.96
N GLU A 81 13.07 -2.75 21.96
CA GLU A 81 11.85 -3.56 22.10
C GLU A 81 10.56 -2.72 22.21
N ASN A 82 10.66 -1.49 22.71
CA ASN A 82 9.53 -0.57 22.83
C ASN A 82 9.19 0.19 21.53
N SER A 83 9.90 -0.08 20.43
CA SER A 83 9.63 0.53 19.13
C SER A 83 8.42 -0.12 18.45
N ILE A 84 7.62 0.68 17.74
CA ILE A 84 6.54 0.13 16.93
C ILE A 84 7.14 -0.53 15.69
N LEU A 85 6.99 -1.84 15.57
CA LEU A 85 7.40 -2.59 14.38
C LEU A 85 6.40 -2.40 13.24
N LEU A 86 6.87 -1.87 12.12
CA LEU A 86 6.09 -1.66 10.91
C LEU A 86 6.36 -2.77 9.91
N ASP A 87 5.28 -3.29 9.32
CA ASP A 87 5.32 -4.13 8.13
C ASP A 87 4.53 -3.44 7.01
N ALA A 88 4.87 -3.74 5.77
CA ALA A 88 4.30 -3.09 4.61
C ALA A 88 4.01 -4.11 3.50
N SER A 89 2.81 -4.02 2.97
CA SER A 89 2.30 -4.85 1.89
C SER A 89 1.31 -4.00 1.10
N ASN A 90 1.28 -4.19 -0.22
CA ASN A 90 0.37 -3.48 -1.12
C ASN A 90 -1.10 -3.94 -0.94
N ILE A 91 -2.01 -3.24 -1.62
CA ILE A 91 -3.46 -3.52 -1.55
C ILE A 91 -3.81 -4.90 -2.09
N GLU A 92 -3.15 -5.36 -3.15
CA GLU A 92 -3.38 -6.68 -3.72
C GLU A 92 -3.09 -7.79 -2.70
N CYS A 93 -1.87 -7.78 -2.13
CA CYS A 93 -1.48 -8.79 -1.15
C CYS A 93 -2.30 -8.67 0.14
N SER A 94 -2.64 -7.45 0.58
CA SER A 94 -3.49 -7.22 1.75
C SER A 94 -4.90 -7.78 1.57
N LEU A 95 -5.52 -7.56 0.41
CA LEU A 95 -6.83 -8.11 0.08
C LEU A 95 -6.79 -9.62 -0.08
N LYS A 96 -5.73 -10.16 -0.68
CA LYS A 96 -5.53 -11.59 -0.81
C LYS A 96 -5.43 -12.27 0.56
N ASP A 97 -4.62 -11.72 1.47
CA ASP A 97 -4.52 -12.25 2.84
C ASP A 97 -5.86 -12.15 3.59
N TYR A 98 -6.58 -11.03 3.43
CA TYR A 98 -7.90 -10.87 4.00
C TYR A 98 -8.89 -11.91 3.47
N LEU A 99 -9.02 -12.04 2.15
CA LEU A 99 -9.96 -12.95 1.51
C LEU A 99 -9.66 -14.40 1.85
N LYS A 100 -8.38 -14.78 1.88
CA LYS A 100 -7.96 -16.09 2.36
C LYS A 100 -8.45 -16.34 3.78
N ALA A 101 -8.19 -15.41 4.70
CA ALA A 101 -8.63 -15.53 6.08
C ALA A 101 -10.16 -15.58 6.22
N PHE A 102 -10.87 -14.78 5.44
CA PHE A 102 -12.34 -14.79 5.39
C PHE A 102 -12.88 -16.14 4.94
N ILE A 103 -12.32 -16.72 3.86
CA ILE A 103 -12.71 -18.03 3.34
C ILE A 103 -12.38 -19.15 4.34
N THR A 104 -11.24 -19.06 5.03
CA THR A 104 -10.81 -20.08 6.01
C THR A 104 -11.40 -19.90 7.41
N GLY A 105 -12.22 -18.86 7.63
CA GLY A 105 -12.79 -18.55 8.95
C GLY A 105 -11.75 -18.08 9.97
N GLN A 106 -10.60 -17.58 9.52
CA GLN A 106 -9.53 -17.08 10.37
C GLN A 106 -9.67 -15.58 10.63
N ALA A 107 -9.32 -15.14 11.83
CA ALA A 107 -9.18 -13.72 12.12
C ALA A 107 -7.99 -13.13 11.35
N TYR A 108 -8.20 -11.98 10.71
CA TYR A 108 -7.15 -11.23 10.05
C TYR A 108 -7.19 -9.76 10.45
N GLU A 109 -6.03 -9.25 10.86
CA GLU A 109 -5.83 -7.84 11.15
C GLU A 109 -4.84 -7.24 10.16
N ASN A 110 -5.30 -6.24 9.40
CA ASN A 110 -4.44 -5.53 8.49
C ASN A 110 -3.57 -4.52 9.24
N LYS A 111 -2.29 -4.88 9.47
CA LYS A 111 -1.29 -3.99 10.07
C LYS A 111 -0.40 -3.30 9.03
N ASN A 112 -0.55 -3.64 7.76
CA ASN A 112 0.36 -3.22 6.70
C ASN A 112 0.25 -1.72 6.42
N VAL A 113 1.36 -0.99 6.49
CA VAL A 113 1.39 0.48 6.28
C VAL A 113 0.94 0.87 4.87
N LEU A 114 1.28 0.06 3.87
CA LEU A 114 0.97 0.30 2.46
C LEU A 114 -0.29 -0.42 1.96
N SER A 115 -1.18 -0.86 2.86
CA SER A 115 -2.37 -1.64 2.50
C SER A 115 -3.33 -0.94 1.54
N ARG A 116 -3.24 0.38 1.44
CA ARG A 116 -4.04 1.22 0.53
C ARG A 116 -3.21 1.78 -0.62
N PHE A 117 -2.22 1.02 -1.10
CA PHE A 117 -1.38 1.38 -2.25
C PHE A 117 -1.28 0.21 -3.22
N TYR A 118 -1.51 0.46 -4.51
CA TYR A 118 -1.32 -0.57 -5.55
C TYR A 118 0.16 -0.92 -5.71
N ALA A 119 0.45 -2.19 -6.00
CA ALA A 119 1.82 -2.65 -6.28
C ALA A 119 2.53 -1.77 -7.32
N ARG A 120 1.85 -1.45 -8.43
CA ARG A 120 2.41 -0.59 -9.50
C ARG A 120 2.78 0.82 -9.03
N GLU A 121 2.04 1.38 -8.04
CA GLU A 121 2.37 2.69 -7.49
C GLU A 121 3.62 2.62 -6.65
N ASN A 122 3.76 1.55 -5.87
CA ASN A 122 4.95 1.32 -5.05
C ASN A 122 6.20 1.17 -5.93
N GLU A 123 6.11 0.39 -7.01
CA GLU A 123 7.19 0.21 -7.98
C GLU A 123 7.61 1.54 -8.61
N LEU A 124 6.64 2.32 -9.12
CA LEU A 124 6.93 3.62 -9.72
C LEU A 124 7.51 4.60 -8.69
N TYR A 125 7.00 4.62 -7.45
CA TYR A 125 7.55 5.48 -6.41
C TYR A 125 9.01 5.13 -6.10
N ALA A 126 9.31 3.83 -5.96
CA ALA A 126 10.66 3.35 -5.71
C ALA A 126 11.61 3.72 -6.86
N GLU A 127 11.18 3.56 -8.11
CA GLU A 127 11.97 3.96 -9.28
C GLU A 127 12.25 5.48 -9.27
N LEU A 128 11.22 6.30 -9.08
CA LEU A 128 11.32 7.75 -9.14
C LEU A 128 12.19 8.37 -8.03
N GLU A 129 12.25 7.71 -6.89
CA GLU A 129 13.05 8.09 -5.71
C GLU A 129 14.42 7.37 -5.64
N GLY A 130 14.71 6.47 -6.58
CA GLY A 130 15.98 5.74 -6.63
C GLY A 130 16.17 4.75 -5.47
N ILE A 131 15.10 4.10 -5.01
CA ILE A 131 15.11 3.17 -3.88
C ILE A 131 15.57 1.78 -4.37
N THR A 132 16.64 1.25 -3.77
CA THR A 132 17.10 -0.12 -4.01
C THR A 132 16.33 -1.12 -3.15
N TYR A 133 15.84 -2.19 -3.76
CA TYR A 133 15.12 -3.27 -3.08
C TYR A 133 15.35 -4.63 -3.75
N LYS A 134 15.16 -5.71 -2.99
CA LYS A 134 15.02 -7.07 -3.51
C LYS A 134 13.62 -7.22 -4.06
N ARG A 135 13.48 -7.60 -5.33
CA ARG A 135 12.18 -7.93 -5.92
C ARG A 135 11.57 -9.08 -5.11
N LYS A 136 10.36 -8.87 -4.58
CA LYS A 136 9.64 -9.90 -3.83
C LYS A 136 9.29 -11.05 -4.78
N LYS A 137 9.55 -12.29 -4.37
CA LYS A 137 8.93 -13.47 -5.00
C LYS A 137 7.42 -13.32 -4.82
N ASN A 138 6.64 -13.54 -5.88
CA ASN A 138 5.20 -13.30 -5.96
C ASN A 138 4.46 -13.53 -4.63
N CYS A 139 3.57 -12.63 -4.19
CA CYS A 139 2.91 -12.77 -2.87
C CYS A 139 1.81 -13.86 -2.85
N VAL A 140 1.90 -14.81 -3.77
CA VAL A 140 1.05 -15.98 -3.95
C VAL A 140 1.86 -17.20 -3.54
N ASN A 141 1.37 -17.93 -2.54
CA ASN A 141 2.02 -19.13 -2.02
C ASN A 141 1.21 -20.41 -2.29
N THR A 142 -0.06 -20.27 -2.64
CA THR A 142 -0.98 -21.39 -2.89
C THR A 142 -1.80 -21.15 -4.14
N GLU A 143 -2.39 -22.20 -4.69
CA GLU A 143 -3.29 -22.09 -5.84
C GLU A 143 -4.52 -21.20 -5.53
N MET A 144 -5.09 -21.36 -4.33
CA MET A 144 -6.18 -20.50 -3.83
C MET A 144 -5.78 -19.01 -3.82
N GLU A 145 -4.56 -18.70 -3.37
CA GLU A 145 -4.03 -17.33 -3.40
C GLU A 145 -3.91 -16.81 -4.84
N GLY A 146 -3.58 -17.69 -5.80
CA GLY A 146 -3.56 -17.38 -7.23
C GLY A 146 -4.94 -17.03 -7.77
N TYR A 147 -5.97 -17.83 -7.48
CA TYR A 147 -7.35 -17.55 -7.88
C TYR A 147 -7.87 -16.24 -7.27
N ILE A 148 -7.59 -16.00 -6.00
CA ILE A 148 -7.96 -14.75 -5.32
C ILE A 148 -7.32 -13.55 -6.03
N MET A 149 -6.03 -13.62 -6.34
CA MET A 149 -5.34 -12.54 -7.05
C MET A 149 -5.94 -12.29 -8.43
N GLN A 150 -6.22 -13.34 -9.21
CA GLN A 150 -6.86 -13.22 -10.52
C GLN A 150 -8.24 -12.55 -10.41
N MET A 151 -9.06 -12.98 -9.46
CA MET A 151 -10.36 -12.37 -9.16
C MET A 151 -10.23 -10.88 -8.83
N LEU A 152 -9.25 -10.50 -8.00
CA LEU A 152 -9.01 -9.10 -7.64
C LEU A 152 -8.59 -8.25 -8.84
N GLU A 153 -7.80 -8.79 -9.78
CA GLU A 153 -7.44 -8.11 -11.03
C GLU A 153 -8.65 -7.93 -11.94
N ASP A 154 -9.48 -8.97 -12.11
CA ASP A 154 -10.66 -8.91 -12.96
C ASP A 154 -11.69 -7.90 -12.44
N ILE A 155 -11.90 -7.87 -11.12
CA ILE A 155 -12.79 -6.88 -10.48
C ILE A 155 -12.25 -5.46 -10.67
N GLU A 156 -10.95 -5.23 -10.47
CA GLU A 156 -10.35 -3.90 -10.63
C GLU A 156 -10.38 -3.40 -12.08
N LYS A 157 -10.20 -4.31 -13.05
CA LYS A 157 -10.29 -4.01 -14.48
C LYS A 157 -11.70 -3.59 -14.87
N ASN A 158 -12.72 -4.29 -14.35
CA ASN A 158 -14.11 -4.01 -14.66
C ASN A 158 -14.67 -2.81 -13.87
N GLN A 159 -14.17 -2.61 -12.64
CA GLN A 159 -14.60 -1.54 -11.76
C GLN A 159 -13.39 -0.87 -11.10
N PRO A 160 -12.81 0.17 -11.74
CA PRO A 160 -11.70 0.92 -11.19
C PRO A 160 -11.94 1.42 -9.75
N GLY A 161 -10.98 1.14 -8.86
CA GLY A 161 -11.07 1.47 -7.44
C GLY A 161 -11.87 0.46 -6.60
N ALA A 162 -12.30 -0.67 -7.16
CA ALA A 162 -12.99 -1.71 -6.41
C ALA A 162 -12.13 -2.33 -5.31
N LYS A 163 -10.82 -2.50 -5.52
CA LYS A 163 -9.90 -2.96 -4.45
C LYS A 163 -9.98 -2.06 -3.19
N PHE A 164 -10.04 -0.74 -3.37
CA PHE A 164 -10.20 0.21 -2.25
C PHE A 164 -11.53 0.06 -1.53
N LYS A 165 -12.62 -0.14 -2.29
CA LYS A 165 -13.96 -0.34 -1.73
C LYS A 165 -14.02 -1.64 -0.92
N LEU A 166 -13.49 -2.73 -1.47
CA LEU A 166 -13.41 -4.02 -0.78
C LEU A 166 -12.65 -3.90 0.53
N LEU A 167 -11.43 -3.33 0.50
CA LEU A 167 -10.63 -3.15 1.70
C LEU A 167 -11.36 -2.30 2.76
N SER A 168 -11.99 -1.21 2.34
CA SER A 168 -12.74 -0.33 3.24
C SER A 168 -13.95 -1.03 3.86
N SER A 169 -14.66 -1.87 3.10
CA SER A 169 -15.78 -2.67 3.60
C SER A 169 -15.31 -3.69 4.63
N PHE A 170 -14.19 -4.36 4.37
CA PHE A 170 -13.60 -5.32 5.28
C PHE A 170 -13.15 -4.70 6.61
N GLU A 171 -12.52 -3.54 6.57
CA GLU A 171 -12.18 -2.79 7.79
C GLU A 171 -13.42 -2.43 8.62
N LYS A 172 -14.55 -2.09 7.97
CA LYS A 172 -15.83 -1.78 8.64
C LYS A 172 -16.48 -3.02 9.26
N ILE A 173 -16.54 -4.14 8.53
CA ILE A 173 -17.10 -5.40 9.04
C ILE A 173 -16.32 -5.84 10.28
N ARG A 174 -14.99 -5.76 10.23
CA ARG A 174 -14.14 -6.06 11.37
C ARG A 174 -14.46 -5.16 12.57
N ALA A 175 -14.55 -3.85 12.36
CA ALA A 175 -14.88 -2.91 13.44
C ALA A 175 -16.24 -3.23 14.11
N ALA A 176 -17.25 -3.61 13.32
CA ALA A 176 -18.56 -4.01 13.84
C ALA A 176 -18.51 -5.31 14.67
N ASN A 177 -17.68 -6.27 14.28
CA ASN A 177 -17.51 -7.52 15.02
C ASN A 177 -16.80 -7.30 16.37
N TYR A 178 -15.89 -6.32 16.47
CA TYR A 178 -15.22 -5.98 17.73
C TYR A 178 -16.03 -5.06 18.65
N SER A 179 -17.01 -4.31 18.14
CA SER A 179 -17.94 -3.50 18.96
C SER A 179 -19.11 -4.30 19.54
N SER A 180 -19.19 -5.59 19.20
CA SER A 180 -20.26 -6.51 19.63
C SER A 180 -19.78 -7.53 20.66
N SER A 181 -18.54 -7.38 21.17
CA SER A 181 -17.92 -8.16 22.25
C SER A 181 -17.55 -7.22 23.40
#